data_AF-A0A4V6J1E5-F1
#
_entry.id   AF-A0A4V6J1E5-F1
#
_cell.length_a   1.000
_cell.length_b   1.000
_cell.length_c   1.000
_cell.angle_alpha   90.00
_cell.angle_beta   90.00
_cell.angle_gamma   90.00
#
_symmetry.space_group_name_H-M   'P 1'
#
loop_
_entity.id
_entity.type
_entity.pdbx_description
1 polymer ?
#
loop_
_entity_poly.entity_id
_entity_poly.type
_entity_poly.pdbx_seq_one_letter_code
_entity_poly.pdbx_strand_id
1 'polypeptide(L)' 'MTSNQRILQPFTLPNGTELKNRLFMAPMTTCTGYYDGSVTSELVEYYRARAGSIGTIIVECCFIR' A
#
# COMPACT_ATOMS: atom_id res chain seq x y z
N MET A 1 1.82 -24.73 13.89
CA MET A 1 1.49 -23.45 13.21
C MET A 1 1.32 -23.71 11.73
N THR A 2 0.09 -23.74 11.22
CA THR A 2 -0.18 -23.91 9.79
C THR A 2 0.20 -22.64 9.05
N SER A 3 1.37 -22.64 8.40
CA SER A 3 1.80 -21.54 7.53
C SER A 3 0.85 -21.48 6.33
N ASN A 4 0.04 -20.42 6.25
CA ASN A 4 -0.86 -20.19 5.12
C ASN A 4 -0.05 -19.67 3.91
N GLN A 5 0.70 -20.58 3.26
CA GLN A 5 1.54 -20.28 2.10
C GLN A 5 0.78 -19.58 0.96
N ARG A 6 -0.54 -19.80 0.88
CA ARG A 6 -1.44 -19.16 -0.09
C ARG A 6 -1.49 -17.62 0.02
N ILE A 7 -1.16 -17.03 1.16
CA ILE A 7 -1.19 -15.58 1.33
C ILE A 7 0.05 -14.93 0.68
N LEU A 8 1.20 -15.63 0.71
CA LEU A 8 2.48 -15.15 0.19
C LEU A 8 2.68 -15.45 -1.30
N GLN A 9 1.82 -16.26 -1.91
CA GLN A 9 1.90 -16.58 -3.33
C GLN A 9 1.44 -15.40 -4.21
N PRO A 10 2.01 -15.24 -5.41
CA PRO A 10 1.56 -14.26 -6.38
C PRO A 10 0.08 -14.39 -6.75
N PHE A 11 -0.51 -13.29 -7.19
CA PHE A 11 -1.92 -13.24 -7.61
C PHE A 11 -2.10 -12.23 -8.75
N THR A 12 -2.77 -12.67 -9.81
CA THR A 12 -3.07 -11.83 -10.98
C THR A 12 -4.46 -11.22 -10.86
N LEU A 13 -4.55 -9.91 -11.00
CA LEU A 13 -5.80 -9.17 -11.05
C LEU A 13 -6.54 -9.40 -12.38
N PRO A 14 -7.87 -9.13 -12.47
CA PRO A 14 -8.64 -9.31 -13.70
C PRO A 14 -8.12 -8.51 -14.90
N ASN A 15 -7.36 -7.43 -14.67
CA ASN A 15 -6.72 -6.62 -15.70
C ASN A 15 -5.36 -7.16 -16.18
N GLY A 16 -4.91 -8.31 -15.66
CA GLY A 16 -3.63 -8.94 -16.01
C GLY A 16 -2.43 -8.51 -15.17
N THR A 17 -2.58 -7.56 -14.23
CA THR A 17 -1.48 -7.15 -13.34
C THR A 17 -1.17 -8.25 -12.32
N GLU A 18 0.09 -8.69 -12.26
CA GLU A 18 0.57 -9.64 -11.26
C GLU A 18 1.05 -8.93 -9.98
N LEU A 19 0.54 -9.36 -8.83
CA LEU A 19 0.93 -8.90 -7.51
C LEU A 19 1.86 -9.90 -6.85
N LYS A 20 2.88 -9.42 -6.13
CA LYS A 20 3.88 -10.26 -5.45
C LYS A 20 3.25 -11.22 -4.43
N ASN A 21 2.20 -10.78 -3.73
CA ASN A 21 1.46 -11.55 -2.75
C ASN A 21 0.07 -10.97 -2.52
N ARG A 22 -0.72 -11.64 -1.68
CA ARG A 22 -2.11 -11.28 -1.36
C ARG A 22 -2.22 -10.37 -0.13
N LEU A 23 -1.11 -9.77 0.31
CA LEU A 23 -1.11 -8.83 1.42
C LEU A 23 -1.27 -7.41 0.88
N PHE A 24 -2.30 -6.74 1.40
CA PHE A 24 -2.63 -5.37 1.08
C PHE A 24 -2.51 -4.52 2.33
N MET A 25 -1.89 -3.36 2.21
CA MET A 25 -1.98 -2.33 3.23
C MET A 25 -3.33 -1.63 3.08
N ALA A 26 -4.12 -1.65 4.15
CA ALA A 26 -5.37 -0.90 4.22
C ALA A 26 -5.09 0.61 4.14
N PRO A 27 -6.02 1.42 3.61
CA PRO A 27 -5.91 2.88 3.63
C PRO A 27 -5.86 3.38 5.08
N MET A 28 -4.82 4.15 5.41
CA MET A 28 -4.63 4.75 6.73
C MET A 28 -4.18 6.19 6.57
N THR A 29 -5.01 7.14 7.01
CA THR A 29 -4.66 8.56 7.03
C THR A 29 -3.57 8.83 8.05
N THR A 30 -2.43 9.36 7.59
CA THR A 30 -1.29 9.66 8.47
C THR A 30 -1.36 11.06 9.06
N CYS A 31 -2.23 11.93 8.51
CA CYS A 31 -2.32 13.35 8.85
C CYS A 31 -0.99 14.09 8.64
N THR A 32 -0.11 13.58 7.77
CA THR A 32 1.20 14.17 7.44
C THR A 32 1.19 14.88 6.09
N GLY A 33 0.02 15.08 5.46
CA GLY A 33 -0.09 15.93 4.26
C GLY A 33 0.07 17.41 4.62
N TYR A 34 0.58 18.22 3.70
CA TYR A 34 0.58 19.67 3.86
C TYR A 34 -0.85 20.22 3.82
N TYR A 35 -1.07 21.43 4.36
CA TYR A 35 -2.39 22.08 4.40
C TYR A 35 -3.01 22.32 3.01
N ASP A 36 -2.18 22.40 1.97
CA ASP A 36 -2.58 22.54 0.57
C ASP A 36 -2.88 21.19 -0.12
N GLY A 37 -2.75 20.07 0.61
CA GLY A 37 -2.92 18.72 0.08
C GLY A 37 -1.70 18.18 -0.66
N SER A 38 -0.56 18.88 -0.64
CA SER A 38 0.67 18.40 -1.28
C SER A 38 1.36 17.29 -0.46
N VAL A 39 2.10 16.44 -1.18
CA VAL A 39 2.82 15.29 -0.62
C VAL A 39 4.07 15.77 0.12
N THR A 40 4.18 15.42 1.40
CA THR A 40 5.39 15.67 2.20
C THR A 40 6.46 14.61 1.97
N SER A 41 7.73 14.95 2.20
CA SER A 41 8.84 13.98 2.21
C SER A 41 8.64 12.89 3.26
N GLU A 42 8.00 13.22 4.38
CA GLU A 42 7.68 12.30 5.47
C GLU A 42 6.66 11.25 5.02
N LEU A 43 5.65 11.63 4.24
CA LEU A 43 4.69 10.70 3.65
C LEU A 43 5.36 9.73 2.67
N VAL A 44 6.32 10.22 1.87
CA VAL A 44 7.09 9.35 0.96
C VAL A 44 7.90 8.32 1.74
N GLU A 45 8.57 8.74 2.82
CA GLU A 45 9.37 7.84 3.63
C GLU A 45 8.51 6.83 4.40
N TYR A 46 7.33 7.25 4.86
CA TYR A 46 6.35 6.38 5.50
C TYR A 46 5.93 5.21 4.60
N TYR A 47 5.67 5.46 3.31
CA TYR A 47 5.34 4.40 2.36
C TYR A 47 6.56 3.61 1.89
N ARG A 48 7.73 4.25 1.74
CA ARG A 48 8.98 3.56 1.41
C ARG A 48 9.30 2.47 2.43
N ALA A 49 9.16 2.77 3.72
CA ALA A 49 9.38 1.80 4.80
C ALA A 49 8.45 0.58 4.74
N ARG A 50 7.29 0.68 4.07
CA ARG A 50 6.26 -0.38 4.01
C ARG A 50 6.20 -1.11 2.67
N ALA A 51 6.82 -0.58 1.62
CA ALA A 51 6.78 -1.12 0.26
C ALA A 51 7.63 -2.38 0.04
N GLY A 52 8.40 -2.84 1.03
CA GLY A 52 9.38 -3.92 0.88
C GLY A 52 8.75 -5.28 0.51
N SER A 53 8.06 -5.91 1.46
CA SER A 53 7.55 -7.28 1.36
C SER A 53 6.06 -7.38 1.05
N ILE A 54 5.32 -6.27 1.09
CA ILE A 54 3.88 -6.26 0.82
C ILE A 54 3.59 -6.26 -0.68
N GLY A 55 2.49 -6.89 -1.09
CA GLY A 55 2.10 -6.98 -2.49
C GLY A 55 1.55 -5.67 -3.03
N THR A 56 0.75 -4.97 -2.22
CA THR A 56 0.09 -3.73 -2.64
C THR A 56 -0.15 -2.81 -1.45
N ILE A 57 -0.01 -1.50 -1.67
CA ILE A 57 -0.35 -0.46 -0.70
C ILE A 57 -1.51 0.37 -1.25
N ILE A 58 -2.60 0.45 -0.49
CA ILE A 58 -3.64 1.44 -0.72
C ILE A 58 -3.28 2.66 0.14
N VAL A 59 -3.02 3.78 -0.52
CA VAL A 59 -2.62 5.02 0.17
C VAL A 59 -3.77 5.60 0.99
N GLU A 60 -3.46 6.64 1.76
CA GLU A 60 -4.44 7.36 2.56
C GLU A 60 -5.56 8.01 1.73
N CYS A 61 -6.57 8.53 2.42
CA CYS A 61 -7.64 9.26 1.78
C CYS A 61 -7.09 10.54 1.11
N CYS A 62 -7.23 10.63 -0.21
CA CYS A 62 -6.91 11.84 -0.97
C CYS A 62 -8.21 12.51 -1.43
N PHE A 63 -8.43 13.76 -1.00
CA PHE A 63 -9.59 14.53 -1.44
C PHE A 63 -9.45 14.92 -2.92
N ILE A 64 -10.54 14.74 -3.66
CA ILE A 64 -10.66 15.24 -5.04
C ILE A 64 -11.24 16.66 -5.03
N ARG A 65 -10.76 17.52 -5.93
CA ARG A 65 -11.27 18.88 -6.15
C ARG A 65 -11.79 19.02 -7.57
#